data_AF-A0A549YFE7-F1
#
_entry.id   AF-A0A549YFE7-F1
#
_cell.length_a   1.000
_cell.length_b   1.000
_cell.length_c   1.000
_cell.angle_alpha   90.00
_cell.angle_beta   90.00
_cell.angle_gamma   90.00
#
_symmetry.space_group_name_H-M   'P 1'
#
loop_
_entity.id
_entity.type
_entity.pdbx_description
1 polymer ?
#
loop_
_entity_poly.entity_id
_entity_poly.type
_entity_poly.pdbx_seq_one_letter_code
_entity_poly.pdbx_strand_id
1 'polypeptide(L)'
;MQEQENHMFTTKYPDPPTLKPIFDEIREEARAEGEAKGQAEGQVKVKKEVALNMLRKGYAVETVVELTGLTKEEVTALESEW
;
A
#
# COMPACT_ATOMS: atom_id res chain seq x y z
N MET A 1 49.35 -11.55 -32.17
CA MET A 1 48.29 -12.58 -32.02
C MET A 1 47.26 -11.97 -31.09
N GLN A 2 46.56 -10.94 -31.60
CA GLN A 2 45.18 -11.00 -32.13
C GLN A 2 44.17 -11.24 -31.03
N GLU A 3 43.55 -10.12 -30.62
CA GLU A 3 42.18 -10.02 -30.10
C GLU A 3 41.37 -11.26 -30.42
N GLN A 4 41.12 -12.09 -29.40
CA GLN A 4 40.10 -13.12 -29.52
C GLN A 4 38.77 -12.38 -29.52
N GLU A 5 38.33 -12.18 -30.76
CA GLU A 5 37.14 -11.47 -31.17
C GLU A 5 35.96 -11.79 -30.27
N ASN A 6 35.28 -10.72 -29.85
CA ASN A 6 33.88 -10.70 -29.49
C ASN A 6 33.07 -11.40 -30.59
N HIS A 7 33.04 -12.72 -30.58
CA HIS A 7 32.08 -13.48 -31.34
C HIS A 7 30.78 -13.46 -30.54
N MET A 8 30.14 -12.28 -30.54
CA MET A 8 28.69 -12.18 -30.36
C MET A 8 28.11 -13.19 -31.34
N PHE A 9 27.58 -14.27 -30.78
CA PHE A 9 26.90 -15.31 -31.49
C PHE A 9 25.83 -14.66 -32.37
N THR A 10 26.05 -14.67 -33.68
CA THR A 10 25.03 -14.38 -34.69
C THR A 10 24.06 -15.57 -34.72
N THR A 11 23.29 -15.74 -33.65
CA THR A 11 22.11 -16.60 -33.66
C THR A 11 20.95 -15.76 -34.17
N LYS A 12 20.24 -16.30 -35.15
CA LYS A 12 19.00 -15.74 -35.74
C LYS A 12 17.84 -15.68 -34.74
N TYR A 13 18.07 -16.12 -33.50
CA TYR A 13 17.10 -16.16 -32.42
C TYR A 13 17.63 -15.32 -31.27
N PRO A 14 16.90 -14.28 -30.82
CA PRO A 14 17.22 -13.60 -29.57
C PRO A 14 17.24 -14.64 -28.45
N ASP A 15 18.14 -14.48 -27.48
CA ASP A 15 18.16 -15.31 -26.28
C ASP A 15 16.72 -15.44 -25.75
N PRO A 16 16.23 -16.67 -25.50
CA PRO A 16 14.86 -16.85 -25.05
C PRO A 16 14.68 -15.98 -23.81
N PRO A 17 13.61 -15.16 -23.73
CA PRO A 17 13.40 -14.32 -22.57
C PRO A 17 13.32 -15.25 -21.35
N THR A 18 14.41 -15.31 -20.59
CA THR A 18 14.44 -16.03 -19.32
C THR A 18 13.30 -15.49 -18.50
N LEU A 19 12.52 -16.31 -17.78
CA LEU A 19 11.32 -15.87 -17.03
C LEU A 19 11.56 -14.76 -15.97
N LYS A 20 12.82 -14.37 -15.75
CA LYS A 20 13.24 -13.29 -14.84
C LYS A 20 12.41 -11.99 -14.91
N PRO A 21 12.16 -11.36 -16.07
CA PRO A 21 11.44 -10.10 -16.12
C PRO A 21 9.98 -10.27 -15.66
N ILE A 22 9.37 -11.44 -15.92
CA ILE A 22 8.02 -11.77 -15.42
C ILE A 22 8.02 -11.89 -13.89
N PHE A 23 9.04 -12.54 -13.31
CA PHE A 23 9.16 -12.66 -11.85
C PHE A 23 9.45 -11.33 -11.16
N ASP A 24 10.26 -10.48 -11.78
CA ASP A 24 10.58 -9.14 -11.25
C ASP A 24 9.33 -8.24 -11.30
N GLU A 25 8.56 -8.29 -12.38
CA GLU A 25 7.29 -7.56 -12.52
C GLU A 25 6.27 -7.99 -11.46
N ILE A 26 6.04 -9.30 -11.30
CA ILE A 26 5.14 -9.85 -10.27
C ILE A 26 5.59 -9.43 -8.85
N ARG A 27 6.89 -9.38 -8.60
CA ARG A 27 7.43 -9.01 -7.28
C ARG A 27 7.21 -7.52 -6.98
N GLU A 28 7.43 -6.66 -7.97
CA GLU A 28 7.19 -5.23 -7.84
C GLU A 28 5.70 -4.93 -7.68
N GLU A 29 4.83 -5.58 -8.46
CA GLU A 29 3.37 -5.49 -8.30
C GLU A 29 2.92 -5.93 -6.91
N ALA A 30 3.35 -7.11 -6.44
CA ALA A 30 2.99 -7.62 -5.12
C ALA A 30 3.46 -6.69 -3.98
N ARG A 31 4.62 -6.05 -4.16
CA ARG A 31 5.12 -5.06 -3.19
C ARG A 31 4.30 -3.78 -3.21
N ALA A 32 4.01 -3.24 -4.39
CA ALA A 32 3.21 -2.03 -4.55
C ALA A 32 1.79 -2.22 -3.99
N GLU A 33 1.14 -3.35 -4.28
CA GLU A 33 -0.16 -3.71 -3.72
C GLU A 33 -0.12 -3.85 -2.19
N GLY A 34 0.92 -4.51 -1.66
CA GLY A 34 1.11 -4.69 -0.22
C GLY A 34 1.30 -3.36 0.51
N GLU A 35 2.12 -2.46 -0.04
CA GLU A 35 2.37 -1.13 0.52
C GLU A 35 1.10 -0.26 0.46
N ALA A 36 0.39 -0.25 -0.67
CA ALA A 36 -0.86 0.50 -0.82
C ALA A 36 -1.95 0.02 0.16
N LYS A 37 -2.13 -1.30 0.27
CA LYS A 37 -3.10 -1.90 1.20
C LYS A 37 -2.73 -1.61 2.65
N GLY A 38 -1.46 -1.77 3.01
CA GLY A 38 -0.97 -1.50 4.37
C GLY A 38 -1.14 -0.02 4.78
N GLN A 39 -0.86 0.91 3.87
CA GLN A 39 -1.06 2.34 4.12
C GLN A 39 -2.54 2.69 4.30
N ALA A 40 -3.42 2.17 3.45
CA ALA A 40 -4.86 2.43 3.55
C ALA A 40 -5.44 1.90 4.87
N GLU A 41 -5.11 0.65 5.23
CA GLU A 41 -5.57 0.05 6.49
C GLU A 41 -5.01 0.79 7.71
N GLY A 42 -3.75 1.20 7.66
CA GLY A 42 -3.11 1.97 8.74
C GLY A 42 -3.77 3.33 8.97
N GLN A 43 -4.03 4.08 7.90
CA GLN A 43 -4.66 5.39 7.99
C GLN A 43 -6.07 5.32 8.59
N VAL A 44 -6.87 4.32 8.18
CA VAL A 44 -8.23 4.13 8.71
C VAL A 44 -8.19 3.77 10.19
N LYS A 45 -7.30 2.84 10.60
CA LYS A 45 -7.15 2.45 12.01
C LYS A 45 -6.77 3.63 12.90
N VAL A 46 -5.77 4.42 12.49
CA VAL A 46 -5.31 5.58 13.27
C VAL A 46 -6.43 6.62 13.43
N LYS A 47 -7.18 6.94 12.36
CA LYS A 47 -8.31 7.88 12.45
C LYS A 47 -9.38 7.40 13.42
N LYS A 48 -9.74 6.12 13.36
CA LYS A 48 -10.72 5.50 14.27
C LYS A 48 -10.25 5.50 15.73
N GLU A 49 -8.98 5.14 15.99
CA GLU A 49 -8.43 5.16 17.34
C GLU A 49 -8.38 6.58 17.93
N VAL A 50 -8.00 7.57 17.13
CA VAL A 50 -7.99 8.98 17.55
C VAL A 50 -9.41 9.45 17.89
N ALA A 51 -10.40 9.16 17.01
CA ALA A 51 -11.79 9.49 17.27
C ALA A 51 -12.33 8.83 18.55
N LEU A 52 -12.04 7.53 18.75
CA LEU A 52 -12.44 6.79 19.94
C LEU A 52 -11.81 7.38 21.22
N ASN A 53 -10.54 7.75 21.16
CA ASN A 53 -9.86 8.39 22.29
C ASN A 53 -10.44 9.78 22.61
N MET A 54 -10.89 10.53 21.61
CA MET A 54 -11.59 11.80 21.83
C MET A 54 -12.96 11.58 22.46
N LEU A 55 -13.77 10.64 21.94
CA LEU A 55 -15.07 10.31 22.54
C LEU A 55 -14.92 9.86 24.01
N ARG A 56 -13.92 9.02 24.32
CA ARG A 56 -13.61 8.60 25.69
C ARG A 56 -13.21 9.74 26.63
N LYS A 57 -12.65 10.82 26.08
CA LYS A 57 -12.33 12.04 26.84
C LYS A 57 -13.53 12.99 27.01
N GLY A 58 -14.70 12.64 26.46
CA GLY A 58 -15.94 13.41 26.56
C GLY A 58 -16.08 14.52 25.52
N TYR A 59 -15.32 14.45 24.42
CA TYR A 59 -15.54 15.37 23.29
C TYR A 59 -16.87 15.06 22.59
N ALA A 60 -17.59 16.10 22.16
CA ALA A 60 -18.83 15.95 21.41
C ALA A 60 -18.57 15.34 20.02
N VAL A 61 -19.53 14.56 19.53
CA VAL A 61 -19.47 13.89 18.22
C VAL A 61 -19.17 14.89 17.11
N GLU A 62 -19.83 16.05 17.09
CA GLU A 62 -19.59 17.12 16.11
C GLU A 62 -18.13 17.58 16.09
N THR A 63 -17.51 17.77 17.27
CA THR A 63 -16.09 18.17 17.37
C THR A 63 -15.16 17.07 16.87
N VAL A 64 -15.49 15.81 17.13
CA VAL A 64 -14.69 14.67 16.65
C VAL A 64 -14.76 14.57 15.12
N VAL A 65 -15.94 14.76 14.52
CA VAL A 65 -16.12 14.82 13.05
C VAL A 65 -15.26 15.94 12.45
N GLU A 66 -15.30 17.15 13.02
CA GLU A 66 -14.51 18.28 12.55
C GLU A 66 -12.99 18.05 12.63
N LEU A 67 -12.50 17.43 13.71
CA LEU A 67 -11.06 17.24 13.93
C LEU A 67 -10.49 16.03 13.18
N THR A 68 -11.27 14.96 13.01
CA THR A 68 -10.80 13.70 12.41
C THR A 68 -11.13 13.59 10.93
N GLY A 69 -12.09 14.39 10.44
CA GLY A 69 -12.61 14.32 9.08
C GLY A 69 -13.41 13.04 8.79
N LEU A 70 -13.80 12.30 9.83
CA LEU A 70 -14.72 11.17 9.74
C LEU A 70 -16.16 11.67 9.61
N THR A 71 -17.04 10.86 9.03
CA THR A 71 -18.46 11.23 8.97
C THR A 71 -19.13 11.04 10.32
N LYS A 72 -20.28 11.70 10.51
CA LYS A 72 -21.06 11.57 11.74
C LYS A 72 -21.46 10.11 11.99
N GLU A 73 -21.84 9.39 10.94
CA GLU A 73 -22.20 7.98 11.00
C GLU A 73 -21.02 7.12 11.47
N GLU A 74 -19.81 7.38 10.96
CA GLU A 74 -18.60 6.66 11.38
C GLU A 74 -18.28 6.91 12.85
N VAL A 75 -18.40 8.15 13.32
CA VAL A 75 -18.14 8.51 14.72
C VAL A 75 -19.21 7.94 15.64
N THR A 76 -20.49 7.96 15.26
CA THR A 76 -21.58 7.34 16.04
C THR A 76 -21.51 5.82 16.04
N ALA A 77 -21.04 5.20 14.95
CA ALA A 77 -20.77 3.77 14.92
C ALA A 77 -19.64 3.41 15.90
N LEU A 78 -18.57 4.22 15.94
CA LEU A 78 -17.51 4.08 16.95
C LEU A 78 -18.01 4.32 18.37
N GLU A 79 -18.99 5.19 18.57
CA GLU A 79 -19.69 5.41 19.85
C GLU A 79 -20.51 4.19 20.30
N SER A 80 -21.07 3.44 19.34
CA SER A 80 -21.94 2.29 19.61
C SER A 80 -21.20 0.96 19.69
N GLU A 81 -19.90 0.92 19.37
CA GLU A 81 -19.04 -0.26 19.44
C GLU A 81 -18.52 -0.57 20.86
N TRP A 82 -18.98 0.17 21.89
CA TRP A 82 -18.61 -0.03 23.31
C TRP A 82 -19.80 -0.26 24.24
#